data_AF-A0A6A5GVS6-F1
#
_entry.id   AF-A0A6A5GVS6-F1
#
_cell.length_a   1.000
_cell.length_b   1.000
_cell.length_c   1.000
_cell.angle_alpha   90.00
_cell.angle_beta   90.00
_cell.angle_gamma   90.00
#
_symmetry.space_group_name_H-M   'P 1'
#
loop_
_entity.id
_entity.type
_entity.pdbx_description
1 polymer ?
#
loop_
_entity_poly.entity_id
_entity_poly.type
_entity_poly.pdbx_seq_one_letter_code
_entity_poly.pdbx_strand_id
1 'polypeptide(L)'
;MTIECHVELYEVDKIGIRKPRTVIENKTEIGFRDQESLLAVEEKELQTAIALSNKEFEQAMAKQQKKAKEEQKKKETFSCTICLLEYGEEGDRTPRVLDCGHTLCLGCCKQIVQSNQIQCPFCRVDTQLTGRTISNLPKNYLALSL
;
A
#
# COMPACT_ATOMS: atom_id res chain seq x y z
N MET A 1 66.09 -3.73 69.35
CA MET A 1 65.54 -2.88 68.27
C MET A 1 65.77 -3.60 66.96
N THR A 2 64.76 -4.32 66.48
CA THR A 2 64.80 -5.06 65.21
C THR A 2 64.18 -4.18 64.13
N ILE A 3 64.98 -3.85 63.12
CA ILE A 3 64.57 -3.06 61.95
C ILE A 3 64.01 -4.05 60.93
N GLU A 4 62.74 -3.95 60.56
CA GLU A 4 62.17 -4.70 59.44
C GLU A 4 62.71 -4.14 58.12
N CYS A 5 63.41 -4.98 57.35
CA CYS A 5 63.84 -4.64 55.99
C CYS A 5 62.71 -4.96 55.01
N HIS A 6 62.10 -3.93 54.44
CA HIS A 6 61.19 -4.06 53.30
C HIS A 6 62.00 -4.38 52.03
N VAL A 7 61.78 -5.57 51.45
CA VAL A 7 62.36 -5.93 50.15
C VAL A 7 61.34 -5.60 49.07
N GLU A 8 61.55 -4.48 48.36
CA GLU A 8 60.82 -4.17 47.15
C GLU A 8 61.50 -4.85 45.94
N LEU A 9 60.78 -5.72 45.24
CA LEU A 9 61.29 -6.43 44.06
C LEU A 9 61.19 -5.52 42.82
N TYR A 10 62.33 -5.15 42.25
CA TYR A 10 62.46 -4.31 41.06
C TYR A 10 62.97 -5.11 39.86
N GLU A 11 62.46 -4.82 38.66
CA GLU A 11 63.01 -5.32 37.39
C GLU A 11 63.70 -4.18 36.62
N VAL A 12 64.78 -4.50 35.90
CA VAL A 12 65.59 -3.54 35.12
C VAL A 12 65.31 -3.73 33.63
N ASP A 13 64.91 -2.66 32.94
CA ASP A 13 64.68 -2.70 31.49
C ASP A 13 66.00 -2.63 30.67
N LYS A 14 65.91 -2.83 29.35
CA LYS A 14 67.08 -2.87 28.44
C LYS A 14 67.85 -1.54 28.34
N ILE A 15 67.37 -0.49 29.00
CA ILE A 15 67.95 0.86 29.04
C ILE A 15 68.41 1.20 30.48
N GLY A 16 68.34 0.26 31.42
CA GLY A 16 68.89 0.38 32.78
C GLY A 16 67.97 1.06 33.79
N ILE A 17 66.68 1.25 33.50
CA ILE A 17 65.73 1.90 34.41
C ILE A 17 65.01 0.85 35.27
N ARG A 18 64.96 1.08 36.58
CA ARG A 18 64.26 0.22 37.56
C ARG A 18 62.77 0.58 37.59
N LYS A 19 61.88 -0.38 37.34
CA LYS A 19 60.43 -0.18 37.42
C LYS A 19 59.79 -1.18 38.41
N PRO A 20 58.78 -0.76 39.19
CA PRO A 20 58.02 -1.66 40.06
C PRO A 20 57.16 -2.59 39.21
N ARG A 21 57.05 -3.86 39.63
CA ARG A 21 56.25 -4.89 38.94
C ARG A 21 54.77 -4.48 38.97
N THR A 22 54.22 -4.08 37.83
CA THR A 22 52.79 -3.81 37.71
C THR A 22 52.03 -5.12 37.86
N VAL A 23 51.15 -5.20 38.86
CA VAL A 23 50.13 -6.25 38.95
C VAL A 23 49.32 -6.15 37.65
N ILE A 24 49.45 -7.16 36.79
CA ILE A 24 48.53 -7.34 35.68
C ILE A 24 47.19 -7.67 36.36
N GLU A 25 46.32 -6.68 36.52
CA GLU A 25 44.90 -6.95 36.63
C GLU A 25 44.53 -7.64 35.31
N ASN A 26 44.42 -8.96 35.36
CA ASN A 26 43.69 -9.72 34.37
C ASN A 26 42.23 -9.25 34.45
N LYS A 27 41.92 -8.11 33.83
CA LYS A 27 40.55 -7.78 33.45
C LYS A 27 40.19 -8.78 32.38
N THR A 28 39.53 -9.83 32.85
CA THR A 28 38.91 -10.88 32.07
C THR A 28 38.33 -10.33 30.77
N GLU A 29 38.95 -10.68 29.64
CA GLU A 29 38.38 -10.55 28.28
C GLU A 29 37.04 -11.29 28.11
N ILE A 30 36.60 -12.00 29.15
CA ILE A 30 35.37 -12.77 29.23
C ILE A 30 34.12 -11.87 29.37
N GLY A 31 34.25 -10.62 29.84
CA GLY A 31 33.08 -9.75 30.12
C GLY A 31 32.60 -8.83 28.98
N PHE A 32 33.43 -8.53 27.98
CA PHE A 32 33.07 -7.59 26.90
C PHE A 32 32.41 -8.28 25.69
N ARG A 33 32.75 -9.55 25.44
CA ARG A 33 32.22 -10.35 24.31
C ARG A 33 30.74 -10.70 24.50
N ASP A 34 30.31 -10.82 25.75
CA ASP A 34 28.92 -11.10 26.11
C ASP A 34 28.03 -9.85 25.95
N GLN A 35 28.58 -8.65 26.14
CA GLN A 35 27.82 -7.40 26.06
C GLN A 35 27.62 -6.91 24.61
N GLU A 36 28.64 -7.07 23.74
CA GLU A 36 28.56 -6.76 22.30
C GLU A 36 27.60 -7.72 21.56
N SER A 37 27.59 -9.00 21.96
CA SER A 37 26.66 -9.99 21.40
C SER A 37 25.21 -9.77 21.85
N LEU A 38 24.95 -9.31 23.09
CA LEU A 38 23.61 -8.91 23.52
C LEU A 38 23.08 -7.69 22.74
N LEU A 39 23.90 -6.65 22.57
CA LEU A 39 23.51 -5.46 21.80
C LEU A 39 23.19 -5.78 20.33
N ALA A 40 23.95 -6.69 19.72
CA ALA A 40 23.68 -7.15 18.37
C ALA A 40 22.38 -7.98 18.26
N VAL A 41 22.00 -8.70 19.33
CA VAL A 41 20.71 -9.41 19.39
C VAL A 41 19.56 -8.42 19.49
N GLU A 42 19.64 -7.43 20.40
CA GLU A 42 18.62 -6.39 20.54
C GLU A 42 18.46 -5.54 19.27
N GLU A 43 19.57 -5.18 18.61
CA GLU A 43 19.54 -4.45 17.35
C GLU A 43 18.85 -5.28 16.24
N LYS A 44 19.16 -6.58 16.15
CA LYS A 44 18.52 -7.48 15.18
C LYS A 44 17.03 -7.67 15.47
N GLU A 45 16.63 -7.73 16.74
CA GLU A 45 15.23 -7.78 17.15
C GLU A 45 14.50 -6.49 16.76
N LEU A 46 15.10 -5.33 17.02
CA LEU A 46 14.56 -4.03 16.62
C LEU A 46 14.43 -3.90 15.10
N GLN A 47 15.46 -4.30 14.35
CA GLN A 47 15.43 -4.33 12.88
C GLN A 47 14.33 -5.26 12.35
N THR A 48 14.14 -6.42 12.99
CA THR A 48 13.08 -7.38 12.63
C THR A 48 11.70 -6.78 12.91
N ALA A 49 11.51 -6.14 14.06
CA ALA A 49 10.26 -5.48 14.41
C ALA A 49 9.89 -4.35 13.43
N ILE A 50 10.87 -3.53 13.03
CA ILE A 50 10.67 -2.48 12.01
C ILE A 50 10.28 -3.10 10.66
N ALA A 51 10.97 -4.17 10.24
CA ALA A 51 10.67 -4.84 8.99
C ALA A 51 9.25 -5.46 8.97
N LEU A 52 8.82 -6.07 10.09
CA LEU A 52 7.46 -6.59 10.25
C LEU A 52 6.43 -5.46 10.18
N SER A 53 6.65 -4.38 10.91
CA SER A 53 5.78 -3.19 10.90
C SER A 53 5.64 -2.58 9.50
N ASN A 54 6.76 -2.40 8.78
CA ASN A 54 6.74 -1.90 7.40
C ASN A 54 5.97 -2.83 6.46
N LYS A 55 6.18 -4.16 6.58
CA LYS A 55 5.45 -5.15 5.79
C LYS A 55 3.95 -5.11 6.05
N GLU A 56 3.53 -5.00 7.31
CA GLU A 56 2.11 -4.87 7.68
C GLU A 56 1.50 -3.59 7.11
N PHE A 57 2.23 -2.48 7.18
CA PHE A 57 1.81 -1.20 6.60
C PHE A 57 1.63 -1.30 5.08
N GLU A 58 2.61 -1.85 4.36
CA GLU A 58 2.54 -2.07 2.91
C GLU A 58 1.34 -2.95 2.52
N GLN A 59 1.12 -4.03 3.28
CA GLN A 59 -0.03 -4.92 3.06
C GLN A 59 -1.37 -4.21 3.30
N ALA A 60 -1.48 -3.43 4.38
CA ALA A 60 -2.68 -2.66 4.67
C ALA A 60 -2.98 -1.63 3.57
N MET A 61 -1.96 -0.93 3.08
CA MET A 61 -2.08 0.03 1.98
C MET A 61 -2.52 -0.66 0.68
N ALA A 62 -1.89 -1.80 0.32
CA ALA A 62 -2.28 -2.57 -0.85
C ALA A 62 -3.73 -3.08 -0.76
N LYS A 63 -4.16 -3.52 0.43
CA LYS A 63 -5.54 -3.96 0.68
C LYS A 63 -6.53 -2.81 0.51
N GLN A 64 -6.22 -1.61 1.02
CA GLN A 64 -7.06 -0.43 0.83
C GLN A 64 -7.16 -0.02 -0.63
N GLN A 65 -6.04 0.02 -1.36
CA GLN A 65 -6.03 0.33 -2.80
C GLN A 65 -6.86 -0.68 -3.60
N LYS A 66 -6.73 -1.98 -3.29
CA LYS A 66 -7.51 -3.03 -3.94
C LYS A 66 -9.01 -2.82 -3.72
N LYS A 67 -9.43 -2.56 -2.47
CA LYS A 67 -10.83 -2.31 -2.12
C LYS A 67 -11.39 -1.09 -2.85
N ALA A 68 -10.65 0.03 -2.85
CA ALA A 68 -11.07 1.25 -3.55
C ALA A 68 -11.22 1.03 -5.05
N LYS A 69 -10.30 0.27 -5.67
CA LYS A 69 -10.37 -0.08 -7.09
C LYS A 69 -11.57 -0.98 -7.42
N GLU A 70 -11.91 -1.92 -6.54
CA GLU A 70 -13.09 -2.78 -6.69
C GLU A 70 -14.39 -1.97 -6.56
N GLU A 71 -14.48 -1.06 -5.59
CA GLU A 71 -15.62 -0.15 -5.41
C GLU A 71 -15.79 0.80 -6.59
N GLN A 72 -14.68 1.36 -7.10
CA GLN A 72 -14.69 2.20 -8.28
C GLN A 72 -15.17 1.41 -9.51
N LYS A 73 -14.63 0.20 -9.74
CA LYS A 73 -15.05 -0.67 -10.84
C LYS A 73 -16.53 -1.02 -10.74
N LYS A 74 -17.04 -1.28 -9.53
CA LYS A 74 -18.47 -1.53 -9.29
C LYS A 74 -19.29 -0.31 -9.72
N LYS A 75 -18.89 0.89 -9.31
CA LYS A 75 -19.58 2.13 -9.68
C LYS A 75 -19.59 2.37 -11.19
N GLU A 76 -18.46 2.17 -11.87
CA GLU A 76 -18.34 2.29 -13.33
C GLU A 76 -19.20 1.26 -14.08
N THR A 77 -19.37 0.06 -13.53
CA THR A 77 -20.14 -1.03 -14.15
C THR A 77 -21.64 -0.81 -14.04
N PHE A 78 -22.10 -0.35 -12.87
CA PHE A 78 -23.53 -0.27 -12.53
C PHE A 78 -24.09 1.15 -12.55
N SER A 79 -23.33 2.17 -12.97
CA SER A 79 -23.80 3.56 -13.03
C SER A 79 -23.63 4.17 -14.40
N CYS A 80 -24.56 5.06 -14.77
CA CYS A 80 -24.43 5.87 -15.97
C CYS A 80 -23.23 6.81 -15.84
N THR A 81 -22.31 6.80 -16.80
CA THR A 81 -21.09 7.63 -16.78
C THR A 81 -21.35 9.11 -17.07
N ILE A 82 -22.56 9.48 -17.52
CA ILE A 82 -22.96 10.88 -17.71
C ILE A 82 -23.47 11.50 -16.41
N CYS A 83 -24.51 10.90 -15.80
CA CYS A 83 -25.13 11.46 -14.60
C CYS A 83 -24.60 10.85 -13.28
N LEU A 84 -23.71 9.84 -13.36
CA LEU A 84 -23.08 9.15 -12.23
C LEU A 84 -24.04 8.46 -11.27
N LEU A 85 -25.22 8.13 -11.80
CA LEU A 85 -26.34 7.54 -11.10
C LEU A 85 -26.45 6.05 -11.47
N GLU A 86 -26.60 5.17 -10.48
CA GLU A 86 -26.79 3.72 -10.64
C GLU A 86 -27.93 3.37 -11.62
N TYR A 87 -27.78 2.35 -12.45
CA TYR A 87 -28.86 1.90 -13.31
C TYR A 87 -30.00 1.25 -12.51
N GLY A 88 -31.20 1.27 -13.08
CA GLY A 88 -32.39 0.67 -12.48
C GLY A 88 -33.22 -0.07 -13.51
N GLU A 89 -34.12 -0.92 -13.06
CA GLU A 89 -34.92 -1.79 -13.93
C GLU A 89 -35.98 -1.02 -14.75
N GLU A 90 -36.39 0.13 -14.23
CA GLU A 90 -37.51 0.94 -14.71
C GLU A 90 -37.20 2.43 -14.80
N GLY A 91 -38.07 3.15 -15.53
CA GLY A 91 -38.00 4.61 -15.69
C GLY A 91 -36.70 5.11 -16.32
N ASP A 92 -36.31 6.33 -15.93
CA ASP A 92 -35.16 7.05 -16.48
C ASP A 92 -33.81 6.43 -16.11
N ARG A 93 -33.80 5.53 -15.11
CA ARG A 93 -32.60 4.79 -14.69
C ARG A 93 -32.34 3.56 -15.55
N THR A 94 -33.24 3.21 -16.48
CA THR A 94 -33.03 2.05 -17.37
C THR A 94 -31.80 2.18 -18.24
N PRO A 95 -30.87 1.20 -18.22
CA PRO A 95 -29.69 1.22 -19.08
C PRO A 95 -30.08 0.88 -20.52
N ARG A 96 -29.81 1.78 -21.46
CA ARG A 96 -30.11 1.66 -22.90
C ARG A 96 -28.83 1.55 -23.71
N VAL A 97 -28.79 0.56 -24.60
CA VAL A 97 -27.66 0.31 -25.50
C VAL A 97 -27.86 1.09 -26.80
N LEU A 98 -26.87 1.91 -27.13
CA LEU A 98 -26.76 2.62 -28.41
C LEU A 98 -26.28 1.66 -29.51
N ASP A 99 -26.39 2.03 -30.79
CA ASP A 99 -26.00 1.16 -31.92
C ASP A 99 -24.50 0.81 -31.91
N CYS A 100 -23.67 1.62 -31.25
CA CYS A 100 -22.25 1.37 -31.02
C CYS A 100 -21.93 0.44 -29.83
N GLY A 101 -22.93 0.01 -29.07
CA GLY A 101 -22.77 -0.83 -27.88
C GLY A 101 -22.57 -0.09 -26.55
N HIS A 102 -22.31 1.23 -26.57
CA HIS A 102 -22.24 2.01 -25.34
C HIS A 102 -23.59 2.10 -24.64
N THR A 103 -23.57 2.11 -23.31
CA THR A 103 -24.78 2.13 -22.48
C THR A 103 -24.96 3.48 -21.81
N LEU A 104 -26.15 4.05 -21.89
CA LEU A 104 -26.58 5.27 -21.20
C LEU A 104 -27.90 5.03 -20.48
N CYS A 105 -28.20 5.76 -19.41
CA CYS A 105 -29.55 5.65 -18.84
C CYS A 105 -30.58 6.32 -19.77
N LEU A 106 -31.83 5.88 -19.71
CA LEU A 106 -32.92 6.45 -20.52
C LEU A 106 -33.06 7.96 -20.32
N GLY A 107 -32.89 8.45 -19.08
CA GLY A 107 -32.91 9.89 -18.77
C GLY A 107 -31.84 10.66 -19.54
N CYS A 108 -30.60 10.17 -19.56
CA CYS A 108 -29.54 10.81 -20.34
C CYS A 108 -29.77 10.69 -21.85
N CYS A 109 -30.31 9.57 -22.33
CA CYS A 109 -30.67 9.44 -23.75
C CYS A 109 -31.70 10.50 -24.17
N LYS A 110 -32.71 10.76 -23.32
CA LYS A 110 -33.72 11.82 -23.56
C LYS A 110 -33.11 13.22 -23.61
N GLN A 111 -32.02 13.47 -22.89
CA GLN A 111 -31.36 14.78 -22.87
C GLN A 111 -30.53 15.05 -24.14
N ILE A 112 -29.95 14.01 -24.75
CA ILE A 112 -29.00 14.17 -25.86
C ILE A 112 -29.60 13.82 -27.23
N VAL A 113 -30.82 13.29 -27.28
CA VAL A 113 -31.52 13.01 -28.53
C VAL A 113 -31.70 14.31 -29.33
N GLN A 114 -31.46 14.23 -30.64
CA GLN A 114 -31.69 15.34 -31.56
C GLN A 114 -32.43 14.82 -32.78
N SER A 115 -33.58 15.44 -33.09
CA SER A 115 -34.50 14.97 -34.13
C SER A 115 -34.85 13.49 -33.94
N ASN A 116 -34.21 12.60 -34.71
CA ASN A 116 -34.43 11.15 -34.67
C ASN A 116 -33.11 10.36 -34.50
N GLN A 117 -32.10 10.95 -33.86
CA GLN A 117 -30.83 10.27 -33.63
C GLN A 117 -30.22 10.63 -32.28
N ILE A 118 -29.36 9.75 -31.78
CA ILE A 118 -28.48 10.00 -30.64
C ILE A 118 -27.05 9.81 -31.11
N GLN A 119 -26.24 10.87 -31.06
CA GLN A 119 -24.81 10.75 -31.23
C GLN A 119 -24.18 10.26 -29.92
N CYS A 120 -23.45 9.14 -29.96
CA CYS A 120 -22.80 8.61 -28.77
C CYS A 120 -21.73 9.59 -28.22
N PRO A 121 -21.78 9.97 -26.93
CA PRO A 121 -20.82 10.93 -26.37
C PRO A 121 -19.40 10.36 -26.21
N PHE A 122 -19.23 9.03 -26.29
CA PHE A 122 -17.93 8.37 -26.10
C PHE A 122 -17.19 8.13 -27.42
N CYS A 123 -17.90 7.73 -28.48
CA CYS A 123 -17.30 7.34 -29.76
C CYS A 123 -17.88 8.06 -30.97
N ARG A 124 -18.86 8.97 -30.78
CA ARG A 124 -19.49 9.80 -31.82
C ARG A 124 -20.24 9.04 -32.91
N VAL A 125 -20.42 7.73 -32.76
CA VAL A 125 -21.27 6.93 -33.65
C VAL A 125 -22.73 7.26 -33.39
N ASP A 126 -23.47 7.52 -34.46
CA ASP A 126 -24.89 7.87 -34.41
C ASP A 126 -25.76 6.61 -34.26
N THR A 127 -26.77 6.71 -33.40
CA THR A 127 -27.83 5.72 -33.20
C THR A 127 -29.11 6.23 -33.84
N GLN A 128 -29.58 5.54 -34.88
CA GLN A 128 -30.77 5.98 -35.60
C GLN A 128 -32.04 5.49 -34.91
N LEU A 129 -33.02 6.38 -34.77
CA LEU A 129 -34.34 6.11 -34.17
C LEU A 129 -35.44 5.98 -35.23
N THR A 130 -35.09 5.69 -36.49
CA THR A 130 -36.07 5.49 -37.55
C THR A 130 -36.96 4.29 -37.23
N GLY A 131 -38.26 4.52 -37.04
CA GLY A 131 -39.22 3.44 -36.72
C GLY A 131 -39.18 2.94 -35.28
N ARG A 132 -38.45 3.60 -34.37
CA ARG A 132 -38.40 3.25 -32.94
C ARG A 132 -38.22 4.48 -32.06
N THR A 133 -38.64 4.41 -30.80
CA THR A 133 -38.35 5.47 -29.82
C THR A 133 -37.14 5.13 -28.97
N ILE A 134 -36.63 6.10 -28.20
CA ILE A 134 -35.56 5.87 -27.22
C ILE A 134 -35.94 4.77 -26.23
N SER A 135 -37.21 4.70 -25.84
CA SER A 135 -37.74 3.66 -24.93
C SER A 135 -37.70 2.25 -25.53
N ASN A 136 -37.56 2.13 -26.86
CA ASN A 136 -37.42 0.86 -27.56
C ASN A 136 -35.96 0.44 -27.76
N LEU A 137 -34.98 1.27 -27.38
CA LEU A 137 -33.57 0.85 -27.41
C LEU A 137 -33.35 -0.35 -26.47
N PRO A 138 -32.49 -1.32 -26.84
CA PRO A 138 -32.25 -2.51 -26.04
C PRO A 138 -31.83 -2.16 -24.61
N LYS A 139 -32.33 -2.92 -23.63
CA LYS A 139 -31.89 -2.80 -22.23
C LYS A 139 -30.59 -3.57 -22.03
N ASN A 140 -29.62 -2.99 -21.33
CA ASN A 140 -28.43 -3.71 -20.87
C ASN A 140 -28.68 -4.30 -19.48
N TYR A 141 -29.16 -5.54 -19.43
CA TYR A 141 -29.45 -6.22 -18.15
C TYR A 141 -28.18 -6.52 -17.33
N LEU A 142 -27.00 -6.58 -17.96
CA LEU A 142 -25.72 -6.80 -17.25
C LEU A 142 -25.26 -5.56 -16.48
N ALA A 143 -25.80 -4.38 -16.79
CA ALA A 143 -25.50 -3.13 -16.10
C ALA A 143 -26.40 -2.90 -14.87
N LEU A 144 -27.33 -3.81 -14.58
CA LEU A 144 -28.15 -3.77 -13.37
C LEU A 144 -27.38 -4.44 -12.23
N SER A 145 -27.32 -3.79 -11.07
CA SER A 145 -26.75 -4.40 -9.88
C SER A 145 -27.65 -5.54 -9.41
N LEU A 146 -27.08 -6.74 -9.26
CA LEU A 146 -27.72 -7.89 -8.61
C LEU A 146 -27.91 -7.66 -7.10
#